data_AF-A0A2E8M839-F1
#
_entry.id   AF-A0A2E8M839-F1
#
_cell.length_a   1.000
_cell.length_b   1.000
_cell.length_c   1.000
_cell.angle_alpha   90.00
_cell.angle_beta   90.00
_cell.angle_gamma   90.00
#
_symmetry.space_group_name_H-M   'P 1'
#
loop_
_entity.id
_entity.type
_entity.pdbx_description
1 polymer ?
#
loop_
_entity_poly.entity_id
_entity_poly.type
_entity_poly.pdbx_seq_one_letter_code
_entity_poly.pdbx_strand_id
1 'polypeptide(L)'
;MTIKPPLFLALAATIAFGGIQSADARIWTDNQGRTLSGDFVSVSDGKVAVRRPNGKVVQLPLAGLSKVDQEFVAKQGNAGGAEGSWTSFRGGSRTDHSPDKGLLKKWPDGGPKLLWQSQVCGKGYSGPAIV
;
A
#
# COMPACT_ATOMS: atom_id res chain seq x y z
N MET A 1 -26.82 -44.21 -8.94
CA MET A 1 -28.08 -43.62 -9.44
C MET A 1 -28.76 -42.96 -8.25
N THR A 2 -28.49 -41.70 -7.95
CA THR A 2 -29.02 -40.47 -8.58
C THR A 2 -30.54 -40.38 -8.47
N ILE A 3 -31.02 -39.60 -7.50
CA ILE A 3 -32.28 -38.86 -7.56
C ILE A 3 -32.16 -37.59 -6.70
N LYS A 4 -32.41 -36.45 -7.35
CA LYS A 4 -32.45 -35.05 -6.85
C LYS A 4 -33.90 -34.59 -7.03
N PRO A 5 -34.55 -33.87 -6.07
CA PRO A 5 -34.81 -32.40 -6.22
C PRO A 5 -35.18 -31.70 -4.87
N PRO A 6 -35.77 -30.46 -4.79
CA PRO A 6 -35.76 -29.25 -5.66
C PRO A 6 -35.19 -28.00 -4.93
N LEU A 7 -34.57 -27.04 -5.64
CA LEU A 7 -35.09 -25.70 -5.95
C LEU A 7 -35.41 -24.76 -4.75
N PHE A 8 -34.56 -23.76 -4.51
CA PHE A 8 -35.00 -22.42 -4.08
C PHE A 8 -34.17 -21.36 -4.81
N LEU A 9 -34.89 -20.56 -5.59
CA LEU A 9 -34.44 -19.33 -6.23
C LEU A 9 -34.39 -18.25 -5.14
N ALA A 10 -33.25 -17.59 -4.93
CA ALA A 10 -33.20 -16.35 -4.17
C ALA A 10 -32.34 -15.34 -4.92
N LEU A 11 -33.04 -14.33 -5.42
CA LEU A 11 -32.55 -13.12 -6.04
C LEU A 11 -32.00 -12.15 -4.96
N ALA A 12 -31.07 -11.28 -5.39
CA ALA A 12 -30.62 -10.06 -4.74
C ALA A 12 -29.55 -10.17 -3.64
N ALA A 13 -28.33 -9.71 -3.97
CA ALA A 13 -27.86 -8.41 -3.52
C ALA A 13 -26.45 -8.20 -4.08
N THR A 14 -26.33 -7.23 -4.99
CA THR A 14 -25.07 -6.58 -5.34
C THR A 14 -24.47 -6.03 -4.05
N ILE A 15 -23.45 -6.69 -3.53
CA ILE A 15 -22.45 -6.04 -2.70
C ILE A 15 -21.25 -5.86 -3.60
N ALA A 16 -21.11 -4.64 -4.13
CA ALA A 16 -19.84 -4.15 -4.61
C ALA A 16 -18.88 -4.19 -3.43
N PHE A 17 -18.19 -5.31 -3.25
CA PHE A 17 -17.07 -5.42 -2.32
C PHE A 17 -15.88 -4.72 -2.99
N GLY A 18 -15.92 -3.39 -2.96
CA GLY A 18 -14.74 -2.56 -3.17
C GLY A 18 -13.81 -2.81 -2.00
N GLY A 19 -12.89 -3.76 -2.15
CA GLY A 19 -12.07 -4.23 -1.04
C GLY A 19 -10.82 -4.97 -1.47
N ILE A 20 -9.79 -4.17 -1.76
CA ILE A 20 -8.36 -4.49 -1.74
C ILE A 20 -7.89 -5.32 -2.94
N GLN A 21 -7.23 -4.62 -3.87
CA GLN A 21 -6.34 -5.25 -4.85
C GLN A 21 -5.27 -6.05 -4.10
N SER A 22 -5.36 -7.38 -4.18
CA SER A 22 -4.34 -8.30 -3.70
C SER A 22 -3.20 -8.26 -4.71
N ALA A 23 -2.12 -7.53 -4.39
CA ALA A 23 -0.91 -7.59 -5.19
C ALA A 23 -0.28 -8.98 -5.01
N ASP A 24 -0.37 -9.80 -6.06
CA ASP A 24 0.32 -11.07 -6.32
C ASP A 24 0.92 -11.81 -5.11
N ALA A 25 0.28 -12.93 -4.73
CA ALA A 25 0.77 -13.82 -3.69
C ALA A 25 2.22 -14.28 -3.99
N ARG A 26 3.19 -13.69 -3.29
CA ARG A 26 4.62 -13.97 -3.45
C ARG A 26 4.99 -15.30 -2.79
N ILE A 27 5.98 -15.98 -3.36
CA ILE A 27 6.66 -17.12 -2.74
C ILE A 27 7.82 -16.58 -1.89
N TRP A 28 7.72 -16.80 -0.59
CA TRP A 28 8.71 -16.49 0.43
C TRP A 28 9.60 -17.69 0.66
N THR A 29 10.89 -17.47 0.85
CA THR A 29 11.88 -18.51 1.12
C THR A 29 12.60 -18.21 2.43
N ASP A 30 12.76 -19.22 3.27
CA ASP A 30 13.54 -19.10 4.50
C ASP A 30 15.00 -19.52 4.33
N ASN A 31 15.83 -19.28 5.35
CA ASN A 31 17.24 -19.67 5.34
C ASN A 31 17.47 -21.20 5.40
N GLN A 32 16.40 -21.98 5.53
CA GLN A 32 16.41 -23.45 5.49
C GLN A 32 15.89 -23.99 4.15
N GLY A 33 15.59 -23.11 3.18
CA GLY A 33 15.07 -23.47 1.86
C GLY A 33 13.58 -23.84 1.84
N ARG A 34 12.85 -23.64 2.94
CA ARG A 34 11.40 -23.86 2.99
C ARG A 34 10.70 -22.69 2.31
N THR A 35 9.70 -23.02 1.50
CA THR A 35 8.92 -22.04 0.76
C THR A 35 7.54 -21.84 1.39
N LEU A 36 7.04 -20.61 1.31
CA LEU A 36 5.72 -20.23 1.80
C LEU A 36 5.08 -19.27 0.80
N SER A 37 3.89 -19.61 0.30
CA SER A 37 3.10 -18.69 -0.53
C SER A 37 2.18 -17.83 0.33
N GLY A 38 2.20 -16.53 0.11
CA GLY A 38 1.26 -15.60 0.74
C GLY A 38 1.56 -14.13 0.48
N ASP A 39 0.57 -13.30 0.78
CA ASP A 39 0.63 -11.86 0.65
C ASP A 39 1.36 -11.24 1.85
N PHE A 40 2.26 -10.29 1.58
CA PHE A 40 2.82 -9.46 2.66
C PHE A 40 1.71 -8.60 3.27
N VAL A 41 1.60 -8.61 4.60
CA VAL A 41 0.65 -7.75 5.32
C VAL A 41 1.37 -6.58 5.97
N SER A 42 2.37 -6.85 6.81
CA SER A 42 3.12 -5.81 7.53
C SER A 42 4.41 -6.37 8.12
N VAL A 43 5.30 -5.48 8.53
CA VAL A 43 6.49 -5.80 9.34
C VAL A 43 6.43 -5.00 10.64
N SER A 44 6.58 -5.68 11.76
CA SER A 44 6.57 -5.09 13.10
C SER A 44 7.40 -5.95 14.04
N ASP A 45 8.15 -5.33 14.96
CA ASP A 45 9.01 -6.02 15.94
C ASP A 45 9.96 -7.07 15.34
N GLY A 46 10.50 -6.80 14.14
CA GLY A 46 11.39 -7.72 13.43
C GLY A 46 10.70 -8.99 12.90
N LYS A 47 9.35 -9.01 12.87
CA LYS A 47 8.53 -10.12 12.36
C LYS A 47 7.73 -9.66 11.15
N VAL A 48 7.65 -10.55 10.17
CA VAL A 48 6.94 -10.37 8.91
C VAL A 48 5.61 -11.09 9.01
N ALA A 49 4.51 -10.36 8.85
CA ALA A 49 3.18 -10.93 8.77
C ALA A 49 2.86 -11.30 7.32
N VAL A 50 2.69 -12.59 7.03
CA VAL A 50 2.33 -13.11 5.71
C VAL A 50 0.95 -13.74 5.78
N ARG A 51 0.00 -13.27 4.95
CA ARG A 51 -1.33 -13.85 4.84
C ARG A 51 -1.31 -14.97 3.80
N ARG A 52 -1.62 -16.18 4.23
CA ARG A 52 -1.72 -17.33 3.33
C ARG A 52 -3.03 -17.31 2.53
N PRO A 53 -3.13 -18.07 1.42
CA PRO A 53 -4.35 -18.21 0.62
C PRO A 53 -5.56 -18.71 1.43
N ASN A 54 -5.33 -19.44 2.52
CA ASN A 54 -6.38 -19.87 3.45
C ASN A 54 -6.86 -18.77 4.41
N GLY A 55 -6.39 -17.53 4.22
CA GLY A 55 -6.71 -16.37 5.06
C GLY A 55 -5.93 -16.27 6.36
N LYS A 56 -5.16 -17.29 6.76
CA LYS A 56 -4.41 -17.28 8.03
C LYS A 56 -3.13 -16.48 7.90
N VAL A 57 -2.96 -15.49 8.78
CA VAL A 57 -1.73 -14.70 8.93
C VAL A 57 -0.70 -15.49 9.75
N VAL A 58 0.51 -15.62 9.21
CA VAL A 58 1.66 -16.27 9.86
C VAL A 58 2.71 -15.20 10.11
N GLN A 59 3.27 -15.17 11.32
CA GLN A 59 4.39 -14.30 11.66
C GLN A 59 5.70 -15.07 11.49
N LEU A 60 6.56 -14.59 10.61
CA LEU A 60 7.87 -15.16 10.33
C LEU A 60 8.95 -14.22 10.88
N PRO A 61 9.97 -14.71 11.60
CA PRO A 61 11.10 -13.88 11.99
C PRO A 61 11.84 -13.38 10.74
N LEU A 62 12.03 -12.06 10.58
CA LEU A 62 12.73 -11.49 9.43
C LEU A 62 14.15 -12.08 9.30
N ALA A 63 14.84 -12.27 10.43
CA ALA A 63 16.17 -12.88 10.49
C ALA A 63 16.23 -14.33 9.98
N GLY A 64 15.09 -15.03 9.98
CA GLY A 64 15.01 -16.41 9.48
C GLY A 64 14.72 -16.50 7.99
N LEU A 65 14.40 -15.39 7.32
CA LEU A 65 14.08 -15.35 5.89
C LEU A 65 15.35 -15.30 5.03
N SER A 66 15.22 -15.67 3.75
CA SER A 66 16.30 -15.49 2.76
C SER A 66 16.67 -14.02 2.61
N LYS A 67 17.91 -13.72 2.20
CA LYS A 67 18.37 -12.33 1.97
C LYS A 67 17.47 -11.58 0.98
N VAL A 68 16.99 -12.28 -0.05
CA VAL A 68 16.09 -11.73 -1.09
C VAL A 68 14.75 -11.29 -0.50
N ASP A 69 14.20 -12.07 0.44
CA ASP A 69 12.92 -11.75 1.08
C ASP A 69 13.08 -10.73 2.20
N GLN A 70 14.22 -10.74 2.90
CA GLN A 70 14.59 -9.70 3.85
C GLN A 70 14.66 -8.32 3.19
N GLU A 71 15.30 -8.22 2.01
CA GLU A 71 15.39 -6.98 1.23
C GLU A 71 14.01 -6.53 0.71
N PHE A 72 13.15 -7.46 0.32
CA PHE A 72 11.78 -7.13 -0.10
C PHE A 72 10.97 -6.54 1.05
N VAL A 73 11.04 -7.14 2.24
CA VAL A 73 10.37 -6.62 3.43
C VAL A 73 10.95 -5.28 3.86
N ALA A 74 12.26 -5.08 3.75
CA ALA A 74 12.88 -3.79 4.03
C ALA A 74 12.36 -2.69 3.09
N LYS A 75 12.11 -3.02 1.81
CA LYS A 75 11.46 -2.12 0.85
C LYS A 75 9.98 -1.89 1.18
N GLN A 76 9.25 -2.92 1.62
CA GLN A 76 7.84 -2.80 2.01
C GLN A 76 7.62 -2.17 3.39
N GLY A 77 8.58 -2.22 4.30
CA GLY A 77 8.57 -1.46 5.55
C GLY A 77 8.69 0.05 5.31
N ASN A 78 9.17 0.44 4.13
CA ASN A 78 9.09 1.81 3.61
C ASN A 78 7.75 2.10 2.92
N ALA A 79 6.92 1.09 2.65
CA ALA A 79 5.62 1.22 1.99
C ALA A 79 4.46 1.55 2.96
N GLY A 80 4.75 1.79 4.25
CA GLY A 80 3.81 2.44 5.16
C GLY A 80 3.44 3.87 4.76
N GLY A 81 4.21 4.47 3.86
CA GLY A 81 3.70 5.43 2.89
C GLY A 81 3.72 4.77 1.53
N ALA A 82 2.55 4.44 0.95
CA ALA A 82 2.47 4.21 -0.49
C ALA A 82 3.23 5.35 -1.20
N GLU A 83 4.06 5.06 -2.19
CA GLU A 83 4.76 6.10 -2.96
C GLU A 83 3.71 7.11 -3.48
N GLY A 84 3.69 8.32 -2.92
CA GLY A 84 2.71 9.38 -3.20
C GLY A 84 1.66 9.64 -2.12
N SER A 85 1.55 8.79 -1.09
CA SER A 85 0.63 9.02 0.03
C SER A 85 1.22 10.03 1.03
N TRP A 86 0.71 11.26 0.99
CA TRP A 86 1.07 12.35 1.88
C TRP A 86 0.18 12.37 3.14
N THR A 87 0.13 11.25 3.86
CA THR A 87 -0.76 11.06 5.02
C THR A 87 -0.18 11.63 6.31
N SER A 88 1.11 11.98 6.33
CA SER A 88 1.80 12.59 7.46
C SER A 88 2.56 13.85 7.05
N PHE A 89 2.79 14.74 8.02
CA PHE A 89 3.64 15.91 7.82
C PHE A 89 5.02 15.49 7.27
N ARG A 90 5.46 16.14 6.19
CA ARG A 90 6.67 15.83 5.40
C ARG A 90 6.66 14.49 4.66
N GLY A 91 5.48 13.91 4.44
CA GLY A 91 5.29 12.63 3.74
C GLY A 91 5.70 11.40 4.56
N GLY A 92 5.47 10.21 4.01
CA GLY A 92 5.76 8.94 4.69
C GLY A 92 7.24 8.76 5.05
N SER A 93 8.16 9.26 4.21
CA SER A 93 9.61 9.27 4.47
C SER A 93 10.05 10.34 5.47
N ARG A 94 9.17 11.29 5.80
CA ARG A 94 9.46 12.48 6.64
C ARG A 94 10.57 13.37 6.09
N THR A 95 10.87 13.28 4.79
CA THR A 95 11.94 14.07 4.15
C THR A 95 11.45 15.35 3.49
N ASP A 96 10.13 15.58 3.42
CA ASP A 96 9.52 16.71 2.70
C ASP A 96 9.80 16.71 1.19
N HIS A 97 10.09 15.54 0.64
CA HIS A 97 10.30 15.37 -0.80
C HIS A 97 9.13 14.64 -1.41
N SER A 98 8.50 15.24 -2.42
CA SER A 98 7.47 14.55 -3.21
C SER A 98 8.14 13.46 -4.09
N PRO A 99 7.56 12.24 -4.17
CA PRO A 99 8.03 11.20 -5.07
C PRO A 99 7.55 11.38 -6.53
N ASP A 100 6.80 12.45 -6.83
CA ASP A 100 6.21 12.69 -8.14
C ASP A 100 7.28 12.76 -9.25
N LYS A 101 7.03 12.02 -10.33
CA LYS A 101 7.87 11.97 -11.53
C LYS A 101 7.10 12.54 -12.72
N GLY A 102 7.82 12.96 -13.76
CA GLY A 102 7.19 13.51 -14.97
C GLY A 102 6.61 14.91 -14.80
N LEU A 103 7.06 15.66 -13.78
CA LEU A 103 6.69 17.06 -13.58
C LEU A 103 7.09 17.91 -14.80
N LEU A 104 6.27 18.91 -15.09
CA LEU A 104 6.51 19.87 -16.16
C LEU A 104 7.87 20.56 -15.96
N LYS A 105 8.73 20.48 -16.98
CA LYS A 105 10.03 21.18 -16.98
C LYS A 105 9.91 22.68 -17.24
N LYS A 106 8.83 23.08 -17.89
CA LYS A 106 8.47 24.47 -18.17
C LYS A 106 6.97 24.63 -17.98
N TRP A 107 6.58 25.74 -17.34
CA TRP A 107 5.17 26.07 -17.20
C TRP A 107 4.58 26.54 -18.53
N PRO A 108 3.30 26.27 -18.82
CA PRO A 108 2.60 26.93 -19.92
C PRO A 108 2.63 28.45 -19.76
N ASP A 109 2.50 29.21 -20.86
CA ASP A 109 2.55 30.69 -20.82
C ASP A 109 1.45 31.31 -19.94
N GLY A 110 0.31 30.62 -19.77
CA GLY A 110 -0.77 30.99 -18.86
C GLY A 110 -0.72 30.31 -17.48
N GLY A 111 0.35 29.58 -17.18
CA GLY A 111 0.50 28.78 -15.96
C GLY A 111 -0.29 27.47 -15.95
N PRO A 112 -0.08 26.62 -14.93
CA PRO A 112 -0.87 25.41 -14.72
C PRO A 112 -2.31 25.75 -14.36
N LYS A 113 -3.26 24.88 -14.75
CA LYS A 113 -4.68 25.03 -14.39
C LYS A 113 -4.84 24.94 -12.88
N LEU A 114 -5.55 25.92 -12.29
CA LEU A 114 -5.96 25.88 -10.89
C LEU A 114 -6.95 24.72 -10.68
N LEU A 115 -6.56 23.73 -9.87
CA LEU A 115 -7.43 22.60 -9.53
C LEU A 115 -8.32 22.90 -8.33
N TRP A 116 -7.81 23.64 -7.35
CA TRP A 116 -8.51 23.96 -6.11
C TRP A 116 -7.92 25.21 -5.47
N GLN A 117 -8.78 25.97 -4.78
CA GLN A 117 -8.42 27.10 -3.95
C GLN A 117 -9.38 27.17 -2.77
N SER A 118 -8.89 27.61 -1.61
CA SER A 118 -9.73 28.01 -0.47
C SER A 118 -9.46 29.49 -0.14
N GLN A 119 -10.53 30.24 0.12
CA GLN A 119 -10.43 31.60 0.67
C GLN A 119 -10.52 31.62 2.20
N VAL A 120 -10.81 30.47 2.81
CA VAL A 120 -10.88 30.32 4.27
C VAL A 120 -9.52 29.86 4.76
N CYS A 121 -8.60 30.82 4.90
CA CYS A 121 -7.36 30.65 5.64
C CYS A 121 -7.41 31.58 6.86
N GLY A 122 -7.17 31.04 8.06
CA GLY A 122 -7.14 31.85 9.28
C GLY A 122 -6.09 32.96 9.21
N LYS A 123 -6.04 33.82 10.22
CA LYS A 123 -4.99 34.85 10.32
C LYS A 123 -3.65 34.17 10.59
N GLY A 124 -2.68 34.35 9.70
CA GLY A 124 -1.31 33.86 9.87
C GLY A 124 -0.31 35.01 9.92
N TYR A 125 0.73 34.88 10.74
CA TYR A 125 1.88 35.79 10.76
C TYR A 125 3.06 35.11 10.06
N SER A 126 3.20 35.34 8.75
CA SER A 126 4.31 34.85 7.93
C SER A 126 4.59 35.86 6.82
N GLY A 127 5.87 36.14 6.59
CA GLY A 127 6.33 36.87 5.40
C GLY A 127 6.56 35.90 4.22
N PRO A 128 6.54 36.38 2.97
CA PRO A 128 6.84 35.54 1.82
C PRO A 128 8.28 35.00 1.89
N ALA A 129 8.46 33.71 1.57
CA ALA A 129 9.77 33.10 1.37
C ALA A 129 9.91 32.72 -0.11
N ILE A 130 11.06 33.06 -0.70
CA ILE A 130 11.47 32.59 -2.04
C ILE A 130 12.68 31.69 -1.81
N VAL A 131 12.57 30.42 -2.19
CA VAL A 131 13.61 29.38 -2.11
C VAL A 131 13.79 28.77 -3.49
#